data_AF-A0A091KH45-F1
#
_entry.id   AF-A0A091KH45-F1
#
_cell.length_a   1.000
_cell.length_b   1.000
_cell.length_c   1.000
_cell.angle_alpha   90.00
_cell.angle_beta   90.00
_cell.angle_gamma   90.00
#
_symmetry.space_group_name_H-M   'P 1'
#
loop_
_entity.id
_entity.type
_entity.pdbx_description
1 polymer ?
#
loop_
_entity_poly.entity_id
_entity_poly.type
_entity_poly.pdbx_seq_one_letter_code
_entity_poly.pdbx_strand_id
1 'polypeptide(L)'
;DNEITSSLPLQMSLYFNVYFFPFWWLSTVVTLHQKYAVLSDYYKFILVTIMIMTSLMEVIRLYLGYMGNLQEKVPELAGFWLLTLLLQLPMILFLLFNEGLKIQPLERGVHIIFALFLVFQVIAAFVTLKRMVNKLSTHFHLNEFDQL
;
A
#
# COMPACT_ATOMS: atom_id res chain seq x y z
N ASP A 1 -21.74 -21.13 -12.16
CA ASP A 1 -21.63 -20.42 -10.87
C ASP A 1 -20.63 -19.28 -10.97
N ASN A 2 -21.08 -18.04 -10.72
CA ASN A 2 -20.19 -16.88 -10.64
C ASN A 2 -19.46 -16.92 -9.30
N GLU A 3 -18.35 -17.66 -9.23
CA GLU A 3 -17.45 -17.56 -8.07
C GLU A 3 -16.91 -16.13 -7.96
N ILE A 4 -17.26 -15.46 -6.87
CA ILE A 4 -16.71 -14.15 -6.51
C ILE A 4 -15.23 -14.35 -6.15
N THR A 5 -14.35 -13.67 -6.88
CA THR A 5 -12.88 -13.74 -6.69
C THR A 5 -12.34 -12.59 -5.85
N SER A 6 -13.15 -11.57 -5.59
CA SER A 6 -12.81 -10.49 -4.66
C SER A 6 -12.44 -11.02 -3.25
N SER A 7 -11.51 -10.32 -2.60
CA SER A 7 -10.96 -10.72 -1.30
C SER A 7 -11.48 -9.82 -0.19
N LEU A 8 -12.34 -10.37 0.67
CA LEU A 8 -12.85 -9.67 1.85
C LEU A 8 -11.73 -9.25 2.82
N PRO A 9 -10.73 -10.08 3.16
CA PRO A 9 -9.63 -9.67 4.04
C PRO A 9 -8.82 -8.49 3.48
N LEU A 10 -8.57 -8.48 2.16
CA LEU A 10 -7.91 -7.35 1.51
C LEU A 10 -8.76 -6.07 1.64
N GLN A 11 -10.08 -6.19 1.41
CA GLN A 11 -11.02 -5.08 1.51
C GLN A 11 -11.06 -4.48 2.93
N MET A 12 -11.11 -5.32 3.96
CA MET A 12 -11.09 -4.87 5.36
C MET A 12 -9.77 -4.16 5.70
N SER A 13 -8.65 -4.71 5.24
CA SER A 13 -7.33 -4.09 5.47
C SER A 13 -7.22 -2.71 4.81
N LEU A 14 -7.71 -2.57 3.58
CA LEU A 14 -7.77 -1.28 2.88
C LEU A 14 -8.63 -0.27 3.65
N TYR A 15 -9.78 -0.71 4.17
CA TYR A 15 -10.67 0.12 4.99
C TYR A 15 -9.97 0.66 6.24
N PHE A 16 -9.38 -0.20 7.05
CA PHE A 16 -8.67 0.27 8.24
C PHE A 16 -7.50 1.18 7.90
N ASN A 17 -6.83 0.93 6.79
CA ASN A 17 -5.70 1.74 6.37
C ASN A 17 -6.12 3.15 5.91
N VAL A 18 -7.30 3.33 5.30
CA VAL A 18 -7.87 4.66 5.01
C VAL A 18 -7.99 5.50 6.28
N TYR A 19 -8.49 4.91 7.37
CA TYR A 19 -8.63 5.64 8.64
C TYR A 19 -7.33 5.80 9.39
N PHE A 20 -6.42 4.83 9.29
CA PHE A 20 -5.10 4.90 9.91
C PHE A 20 -4.21 5.97 9.27
N PHE A 21 -4.30 6.15 7.96
CA PHE A 21 -3.39 7.03 7.21
C PHE A 21 -3.36 8.50 7.70
N PRO A 22 -4.50 9.16 8.01
CA PRO A 22 -4.50 10.48 8.63
C PRO A 22 -3.75 10.54 9.98
N PHE A 23 -3.85 9.50 10.81
CA PHE A 23 -3.12 9.44 12.08
C PHE A 23 -1.63 9.24 11.86
N TRP A 24 -1.26 8.38 10.90
CA TRP A 24 0.13 8.22 10.47
C TRP A 24 0.71 9.56 10.02
N TRP A 25 0.01 10.26 9.14
CA TRP A 25 0.45 11.55 8.58
C TRP A 25 0.61 12.61 9.66
N LEU A 26 -0.38 12.77 10.54
CA LEU A 26 -0.31 13.73 11.65
C LEU A 26 0.84 13.42 12.60
N SER A 27 1.02 12.13 12.95
CA SER A 27 2.14 11.69 13.77
C SER A 27 3.47 12.06 13.13
N THR A 28 3.66 11.78 11.84
CA THR A 28 4.90 12.10 11.11
C THR A 28 5.16 13.61 11.04
N VAL A 29 4.13 14.44 10.87
CA VAL A 29 4.27 15.91 10.90
C VAL A 29 4.71 16.40 12.28
N VAL A 30 4.07 15.92 13.35
CA VAL A 30 4.39 16.32 14.72
C VAL A 30 5.81 15.90 15.11
N THR A 31 6.21 14.65 14.81
CA THR A 31 7.56 14.18 15.11
C THR A 31 8.63 14.89 14.27
N LEU A 32 8.35 15.17 12.99
CA LEU A 32 9.23 15.97 12.14
C LEU A 32 9.42 17.38 12.73
N HIS A 33 8.36 18.05 13.15
CA HIS A 33 8.44 19.38 13.76
C HIS A 33 9.33 19.38 15.01
N GLN A 34 9.16 18.39 15.89
CA GLN A 34 9.95 18.28 17.13
C GLN A 34 11.44 18.09 16.86
N LYS A 35 11.81 17.27 15.87
CA LYS A 35 13.22 16.98 15.55
C LYS A 35 13.83 17.88 14.49
N TYR A 36 13.06 18.81 13.91
CA TYR A 36 13.47 19.63 12.77
C TYR A 36 14.75 20.42 13.04
N ALA A 37 14.86 21.07 14.21
CA ALA A 37 15.99 21.94 14.55
C ALA A 37 17.33 21.19 14.66
N VAL A 38 17.29 19.90 15.02
CA VAL A 38 18.49 19.09 15.28
C VAL A 38 18.83 18.13 14.12
N LEU A 39 18.03 18.14 13.06
CA LEU A 39 18.20 17.29 11.89
C LEU A 39 19.11 17.99 10.87
N SER A 40 19.94 17.24 10.15
CA SER A 40 20.74 17.80 9.05
C SER A 40 19.84 18.20 7.87
N ASP A 41 20.28 19.17 7.06
CA ASP A 41 19.45 19.72 5.99
C ASP A 41 19.09 18.70 4.91
N TYR A 42 20.01 17.77 4.59
CA TYR A 42 19.71 16.69 3.65
C TYR A 42 18.64 15.73 4.18
N TYR A 43 18.63 15.42 5.49
CA TYR A 43 17.59 14.58 6.07
C TYR A 43 16.24 15.30 6.17
N LYS A 44 16.22 16.62 6.42
CA LYS A 44 14.98 17.42 6.35
C LYS A 44 14.36 17.29 4.96
N PHE A 45 15.16 17.50 3.90
CA PHE A 45 14.70 17.39 2.52
C PHE A 45 14.17 15.99 2.19
N ILE A 46 14.90 14.94 2.60
CA ILE A 46 14.49 13.54 2.38
C ILE A 46 13.16 13.24 3.07
N LEU A 47 12.99 13.60 4.35
CA LEU A 47 11.76 13.31 5.10
C LEU A 47 10.55 14.03 4.51
N VAL A 48 10.68 15.31 4.18
CA VAL A 48 9.59 16.08 3.56
C VAL A 48 9.21 15.46 2.20
N THR A 49 10.20 15.07 1.41
CA THR A 49 9.98 14.42 0.11
C THR A 49 9.26 13.08 0.28
N ILE A 50 9.72 12.22 1.19
CA ILE A 50 9.08 10.92 1.46
C ILE A 50 7.64 11.13 1.96
N MET A 51 7.41 12.12 2.84
CA MET A 51 6.07 12.41 3.36
C MET A 51 5.10 12.82 2.24
N ILE A 52 5.52 13.69 1.33
CA ILE A 52 4.71 14.11 0.18
C ILE A 52 4.48 12.93 -0.77
N MET A 53 5.55 12.22 -1.17
CA MET A 53 5.46 11.08 -2.08
C MET A 53 4.56 9.98 -1.52
N THR A 54 4.77 9.60 -0.25
CA THR A 54 3.94 8.64 0.49
C THR A 54 2.48 9.05 0.50
N SER A 55 2.17 10.34 0.67
CA SER A 55 0.78 10.82 0.70
C SER A 55 0.09 10.74 -0.65
N LEU A 56 0.76 11.19 -1.72
CA LEU A 56 0.20 11.10 -3.07
C LEU A 56 0.04 9.65 -3.51
N MET A 57 1.07 8.83 -3.26
CA MET A 57 1.04 7.41 -3.58
C MET A 57 -0.03 6.68 -2.81
N GLU A 58 -0.22 6.94 -1.52
CA GLU A 58 -1.21 6.24 -0.70
C GLU A 58 -2.63 6.48 -1.19
N VAL A 59 -2.97 7.71 -1.62
CA VAL A 59 -4.28 8.02 -2.20
C VAL A 59 -4.54 7.19 -3.46
N ILE A 60 -3.59 7.18 -4.40
CA ILE A 60 -3.70 6.43 -5.66
C ILE A 60 -3.75 4.93 -5.36
N ARG A 61 -2.89 4.45 -4.48
CA ARG A 61 -2.78 3.06 -4.08
C ARG A 61 -4.10 2.58 -3.47
N LEU A 62 -4.65 3.28 -2.46
CA LEU A 62 -5.94 2.91 -1.87
C LEU A 62 -7.05 2.89 -2.92
N TYR A 63 -7.14 3.90 -3.79
CA TYR A 63 -8.13 3.92 -4.88
C TYR A 63 -8.03 2.67 -5.77
N LEU A 64 -6.83 2.34 -6.25
CA LEU A 64 -6.59 1.16 -7.09
C LEU A 64 -6.89 -0.14 -6.35
N GLY A 65 -6.54 -0.25 -5.07
CA GLY A 65 -6.80 -1.44 -4.26
C GLY A 65 -8.30 -1.70 -4.08
N TYR A 66 -9.07 -0.65 -3.78
CA TYR A 66 -10.52 -0.73 -3.68
C TYR A 66 -11.17 -1.10 -5.00
N MET A 67 -10.82 -0.37 -6.06
CA MET A 67 -11.38 -0.54 -7.40
C MET A 67 -11.06 -1.93 -7.94
N GLY A 68 -9.79 -2.33 -7.90
CA GLY A 68 -9.30 -3.60 -8.42
C GLY A 68 -9.87 -4.80 -7.68
N ASN A 69 -10.03 -4.71 -6.35
CA ASN A 69 -10.58 -5.82 -5.57
C ASN A 69 -12.11 -5.95 -5.72
N LEU A 70 -12.86 -4.85 -5.58
CA LEU A 70 -14.33 -4.88 -5.61
C LEU A 70 -14.90 -5.12 -7.01
N GLN A 71 -14.27 -4.53 -8.03
CA GLN A 71 -14.73 -4.66 -9.42
C GLN A 71 -13.97 -5.76 -10.18
N GLU A 72 -13.19 -6.57 -9.48
CA GLU A 72 -12.36 -7.65 -10.05
C GLU A 72 -11.47 -7.19 -11.22
N LYS A 73 -10.99 -5.94 -11.18
CA LYS A 73 -10.17 -5.38 -12.24
C LYS A 73 -8.69 -5.68 -12.02
N VAL A 74 -8.20 -6.66 -12.76
CA VAL A 74 -6.81 -7.15 -12.69
C VAL A 74 -5.77 -6.05 -12.87
N PRO A 75 -5.87 -5.14 -13.87
CA PRO A 75 -4.85 -4.10 -14.07
C PRO A 75 -4.72 -3.14 -12.88
N GLU A 76 -5.85 -2.70 -12.32
CA GLU A 76 -5.89 -1.80 -11.17
C GLU A 76 -5.32 -2.49 -9.92
N LEU A 77 -5.70 -3.74 -9.67
CA LEU A 77 -5.18 -4.50 -8.54
C LEU A 77 -3.67 -4.81 -8.69
N ALA A 78 -3.19 -4.99 -9.92
CA ALA A 78 -1.76 -5.13 -10.21
C ALA A 78 -1.02 -3.81 -9.96
N GLY A 79 -1.60 -2.68 -10.37
CA GLY A 79 -1.08 -1.34 -10.06
C GLY A 79 -0.99 -1.10 -8.55
N PHE A 80 -2.04 -1.42 -7.81
CA PHE A 80 -2.02 -1.42 -6.34
C PHE A 80 -0.87 -2.24 -5.76
N TRP A 81 -0.71 -3.48 -6.24
CA TRP A 81 0.30 -4.41 -5.75
C TRP A 81 1.72 -3.89 -6.02
N LEU A 82 1.98 -3.39 -7.23
CA LEU A 82 3.28 -2.82 -7.62
C LEU A 82 3.62 -1.57 -6.83
N LEU A 83 2.67 -0.63 -6.67
CA LEU A 83 2.87 0.57 -5.85
C LEU A 83 3.19 0.21 -4.40
N THR A 84 2.47 -0.77 -3.85
CA THR A 84 2.68 -1.24 -2.46
C THR A 84 4.07 -1.87 -2.30
N LEU A 85 4.47 -2.77 -3.21
CA LEU A 85 5.71 -3.52 -3.10
C LEU A 85 6.96 -2.69 -3.46
N LEU A 86 6.91 -1.95 -4.57
CA LEU A 86 8.11 -1.33 -5.15
C LEU A 86 8.34 0.10 -4.67
N LEU A 87 7.30 0.80 -4.23
CA LEU A 87 7.42 2.20 -3.80
C LEU A 87 7.13 2.33 -2.30
N GLN A 88 5.95 1.90 -1.85
CA GLN A 88 5.49 2.16 -0.49
C GLN A 88 6.31 1.41 0.56
N LEU A 89 6.56 0.10 0.35
CA LEU A 89 7.36 -0.70 1.28
C LEU A 89 8.79 -0.17 1.42
N PRO A 90 9.57 0.08 0.35
CA PRO A 90 10.91 0.65 0.49
C PRO A 90 10.94 1.98 1.23
N MET A 91 9.98 2.88 0.98
CA MET A 91 9.89 4.16 1.71
C MET A 91 9.64 3.94 3.20
N ILE A 92 8.70 3.06 3.58
CA ILE A 92 8.41 2.78 4.99
C ILE A 92 9.58 2.06 5.68
N LEU A 93 10.25 1.14 4.99
CA LEU A 93 11.44 0.47 5.52
C LEU A 93 12.60 1.46 5.73
N PHE A 94 12.78 2.43 4.83
CA PHE A 94 13.75 3.50 5.02
C PHE A 94 13.44 4.34 6.28
N LEU A 95 12.17 4.72 6.48
CA LEU A 95 11.75 5.45 7.68
C LEU A 95 11.90 4.61 8.96
N LEU A 96 11.78 3.29 8.88
CA LEU A 96 11.91 2.38 10.01
C LEU A 96 13.35 2.13 10.44
N PHE A 97 14.28 2.01 9.49
CA PHE A 97 15.62 1.46 9.76
C PHE A 97 16.75 2.49 9.64
N ASN A 98 16.51 3.68 9.08
CA ASN A 98 17.54 4.69 9.00
C ASN A 98 17.67 5.48 10.32
N GLU A 99 18.60 5.04 11.18
CA GLU A 99 18.88 5.68 12.47
C GLU A 99 19.38 7.14 12.35
N GLY A 100 19.87 7.55 11.17
CA GLY A 100 20.21 8.95 10.88
C GLY A 100 19.02 9.91 10.95
N LEU A 101 17.80 9.39 10.88
CA LEU A 101 16.55 10.15 11.01
C LEU A 101 16.22 10.53 12.46
N LYS A 102 17.01 10.07 13.46
CA LYS A 102 16.74 10.26 14.89
C LYS A 102 15.30 9.84 15.23
N ILE A 103 14.97 8.60 14.88
CA ILE A 103 13.61 8.06 14.90
C ILE A 103 13.06 8.09 16.32
N GLN A 104 11.91 8.74 16.51
CA GLN A 104 11.25 8.78 17.82
C GLN A 104 10.42 7.50 18.08
N PRO A 105 10.16 7.11 19.34
CA PRO A 105 9.37 5.91 19.64
C PRO A 105 7.96 5.92 19.02
N LEU A 106 7.28 7.07 19.04
CA LEU A 106 5.97 7.24 18.41
C LEU A 106 6.04 7.02 16.89
N GLU A 107 7.01 7.65 16.24
CA GLU A 107 7.30 7.53 14.79
C GLU A 107 7.55 6.07 14.41
N ARG A 108 8.42 5.37 15.16
CA ARG A 108 8.69 3.95 14.94
C ARG A 108 7.43 3.11 15.09
N GLY A 109 6.60 3.37 16.10
CA GLY A 109 5.32 2.68 16.30
C GLY A 109 4.38 2.83 15.10
N VAL A 110 4.14 4.05 14.63
CA VAL A 110 3.23 4.28 13.50
C VAL A 110 3.79 3.72 12.18
N HIS A 111 5.11 3.77 11.96
CA HIS A 111 5.70 3.14 10.77
C HIS A 111 5.62 1.62 10.81
N ILE A 112 5.77 0.98 11.98
CA ILE A 112 5.60 -0.47 12.12
C ILE A 112 4.17 -0.87 11.75
N ILE A 113 3.16 -0.17 12.30
CA ILE A 113 1.77 -0.45 11.98
C ILE A 113 1.51 -0.29 10.48
N PHE A 114 2.04 0.77 9.86
CA PHE A 114 1.90 0.96 8.42
C PHE A 114 2.57 -0.16 7.63
N ALA A 115 3.78 -0.57 8.01
CA ALA A 115 4.49 -1.68 7.37
C ALA A 115 3.69 -3.00 7.45
N LEU A 116 3.05 -3.28 8.59
CA LEU A 116 2.20 -4.45 8.75
C LEU A 116 0.99 -4.43 7.80
N PHE A 117 0.34 -3.27 7.64
CA PHE A 117 -0.71 -3.11 6.63
C PHE A 117 -0.18 -3.41 5.23
N LEU A 118 0.95 -2.83 4.84
CA LEU A 118 1.52 -3.01 3.50
C LEU A 118 1.92 -4.47 3.24
N VAL A 119 2.60 -5.12 4.18
CA VAL A 119 3.01 -6.54 4.05
C VAL A 119 1.79 -7.44 3.90
N PHE A 120 0.77 -7.27 4.75
CA PHE A 120 -0.47 -8.03 4.64
C PHE A 120 -1.14 -7.82 3.28
N GLN A 121 -1.23 -6.57 2.83
CA GLN A 121 -1.87 -6.20 1.57
C GLN A 121 -1.11 -6.74 0.35
N VAL A 122 0.22 -6.77 0.36
CA VAL A 122 1.02 -7.41 -0.71
C VAL A 122 0.68 -8.89 -0.82
N ILE A 123 0.63 -9.61 0.29
CA ILE A 123 0.34 -11.05 0.30
C ILE A 123 -1.11 -11.30 -0.17
N ALA A 124 -2.07 -10.59 0.42
CA ALA A 124 -3.49 -10.75 0.10
C ALA A 124 -3.80 -10.38 -1.35
N ALA A 125 -3.25 -9.27 -1.86
CA ALA A 125 -3.45 -8.86 -3.24
C ALA A 125 -2.75 -9.80 -4.23
N PHE A 126 -1.57 -10.34 -3.92
CA PHE A 126 -0.92 -11.35 -4.77
C PHE A 126 -1.80 -12.60 -4.94
N VAL A 127 -2.33 -13.13 -3.83
CA VAL A 127 -3.25 -14.28 -3.85
C VAL A 127 -4.50 -13.97 -4.67
N THR A 128 -5.07 -12.77 -4.50
CA THR A 128 -6.27 -12.33 -5.22
C THR A 128 -6.00 -12.19 -6.72
N LEU A 129 -4.89 -11.57 -7.10
CA LEU A 129 -4.45 -11.46 -8.50
C LEU A 129 -4.29 -12.82 -9.16
N LYS A 130 -3.63 -13.78 -8.49
CA LYS A 130 -3.46 -15.13 -9.04
C LYS A 130 -4.81 -15.80 -9.31
N ARG A 131 -5.79 -15.64 -8.41
CA ARG A 131 -7.15 -16.17 -8.59
C ARG A 131 -7.87 -15.51 -9.77
N MET A 132 -7.83 -14.18 -9.85
CA MET A 132 -8.48 -13.42 -10.93
C MET A 132 -7.90 -13.75 -12.31
N VAL A 133 -6.57 -13.83 -12.43
CA VAL A 133 -5.89 -14.18 -13.70
C VAL A 133 -6.25 -15.60 -14.15
N ASN A 134 -6.28 -16.56 -13.22
CA ASN A 134 -6.65 -17.94 -13.56
C ASN A 134 -8.11 -18.02 -14.07
N LYS A 135 -9.05 -17.36 -13.39
CA LYS A 135 -10.45 -17.28 -13.82
C LYS A 135 -10.59 -16.64 -15.20
N LEU A 136 -9.85 -15.56 -15.45
CA LEU A 136 -9.85 -14.86 -16.72
C LEU A 136 -9.35 -15.77 -17.86
N SER A 137 -8.26 -16.52 -17.66
CA SER A 137 -7.76 -17.49 -18.63
C SER A 137 -8.76 -18.60 -18.92
N THR A 138 -9.41 -19.16 -17.89
CA THR A 138 -10.43 -20.20 -18.09
C THR A 138 -11.61 -19.69 -18.92
N HIS A 139 -12.09 -18.48 -18.67
CA HIS A 139 -13.18 -17.88 -19.47
C HIS A 139 -12.76 -17.63 -20.93
N PHE A 140 -11.54 -17.16 -21.17
CA PHE A 140 -11.05 -16.96 -22.54
C PHE A 140 -10.99 -18.27 -23.32
N HIS A 141 -10.43 -19.33 -22.73
CA HIS A 141 -10.36 -20.63 -23.39
C HIS A 141 -11.73 -21.24 -23.69
N LEU A 142 -12.68 -21.15 -22.75
CA LEU A 142 -14.04 -21.65 -22.98
C LEU A 142 -14.74 -20.90 -24.13
N ASN A 143 -14.59 -19.57 -24.20
CA ASN A 143 -15.15 -18.79 -25.30
C ASN A 143 -14.53 -19.11 -26.66
N GLU A 144 -13.24 -19.46 -26.71
CA GLU A 144 -12.59 -19.93 -27.96
C GLU A 144 -13.15 -21.28 -28.44
N PHE A 145 -13.47 -22.19 -27.51
CA PHE A 145 -14.10 -23.48 -27.84
C PHE A 145 -15.55 -23.33 -28.29
N ASP A 146 -16.34 -22.43 -27.68
CA ASP A 146 -17.74 -22.19 -28.06
C ASP A 146 -17.88 -21.52 -29.45
N GLN A 147 -16.79 -20.97 -29.99
CA GLN A 147 -16.75 -20.36 -31.34
C GLN A 147 -16.34 -21.33 -32.46
N LEU A 148 -16.01 -22.58 -32.14
CA LEU A 148 -15.65 -23.66 -33.08
C LEU A 148 -16.84 -24.58 -33.38
#